data_AF-A0A3N7IAY8-F1
#
_entry.id   AF-A0A3N7IAY8-F1
#
_cell.length_a   1.000
_cell.length_b   1.000
_cell.length_c   1.000
_cell.angle_alpha   90.00
_cell.angle_beta   90.00
_cell.angle_gamma   90.00
#
_symmetry.space_group_name_H-M   'P 1'
#
loop_
_entity.id
_entity.type
_entity.pdbx_description
1 polymer ?
#
loop_
_entity_poly.entity_id
_entity_poly.type
_entity_poly.pdbx_seq_one_letter_code
_entity_poly.pdbx_strand_id
1 'polypeptide(L)' 'MTLATIRAAPELRAPLDELIETHGLLRVSLALLRAALRRGGRRPPPVHTLPDHLLRDIGIEPERRGRNYWDLR' A
#
# COMPACT_ATOMS: atom_id res chain seq x y z
N MET A 1 -11.69 -3.83 9.11
CA MET A 1 -11.12 -2.62 8.48
C MET A 1 -10.46 -1.77 9.56
N THR A 2 -9.29 -1.19 9.24
CA THR A 2 -8.80 0.13 9.70
C THR A 2 -8.37 0.38 11.15
N LEU A 3 -7.04 0.44 11.38
CA LEU A 3 -6.40 1.46 12.24
C LEU A 3 -5.02 1.89 11.69
N ALA A 4 -4.27 0.98 11.06
CA ALA A 4 -2.93 1.27 10.53
C ALA A 4 -2.93 2.28 9.35
N THR A 5 -3.99 2.32 8.55
CA THR A 5 -4.09 3.20 7.36
C THR A 5 -4.18 4.69 7.71
N ILE A 6 -4.64 5.04 8.92
CA ILE A 6 -4.86 6.44 9.31
C ILE A 6 -3.55 7.10 9.79
N ARG A 7 -2.60 6.31 10.31
CA ARG A 7 -1.32 6.83 10.83
C ARG A 7 -0.31 7.23 9.75
N ALA A 8 -0.52 6.83 8.49
CA ALA A 8 0.35 7.19 7.37
C ALA A 8 0.09 8.59 6.79
N ALA A 9 -1.12 9.14 6.99
CA ALA A 9 -1.50 10.43 6.41
C ALA A 9 -0.71 11.65 6.95
N PRO A 10 -0.33 11.72 8.25
CA PRO A 10 0.46 12.83 8.78
C PRO A 10 1.88 12.88 8.21
N GLU A 11 2.53 11.74 8.02
CA GLU A 11 3.93 11.66 7.56
C GLU A 11 4.12 12.13 6.12
N LEU A 12 3.07 12.04 5.30
CA LEU A 12 3.10 12.45 3.90
C LEU A 12 2.83 13.94 3.70
N ARG A 13 2.28 14.65 4.70
CA ARG A 13 1.92 16.07 4.55
C ARG A 13 3.14 16.97 4.46
N ALA A 14 4.09 16.83 5.39
CA ALA A 14 5.30 17.64 5.42
C ALA A 14 6.11 17.61 4.09
N PRO A 15 6.44 16.43 3.52
CA PRO A 15 7.16 16.39 2.25
C PRO A 15 6.31 16.82 1.05
N LEU A 16 4.97 16.71 1.12
CA LEU A 16 4.09 17.16 0.05
C LEU A 16 4.00 18.70 0.02
N ASP A 17 3.91 19.33 1.18
CA ASP A 17 3.88 20.79 1.31
C ASP A 17 5.19 21.41 0.83
N GLU A 18 6.34 20.83 1.19
CA GLU A 18 7.66 21.24 0.67
C GLU A 18 7.73 21.13 -0.86
N LEU A 19 7.16 20.08 -1.44
CA LEU A 19 7.13 19.88 -2.89
C LEU A 19 6.25 20.94 -3.59
N ILE A 20 5.12 21.29 -2.98
CA ILE A 20 4.21 22.34 -3.46
C ILE A 20 4.86 23.71 -3.36
N GLU A 21 5.56 24.01 -2.26
CA GLU A 21 6.27 25.27 -2.06
C GLU A 21 7.39 25.44 -3.09
N THR A 22 8.16 24.38 -3.35
CA THR A 22 9.31 24.42 -4.28
C THR A 22 8.90 24.47 -5.75
N HIS A 23 7.85 23.74 -6.15
CA HIS A 23 7.50 23.55 -7.58
C HIS A 23 6.17 24.18 -7.99
N GLY A 24 5.37 24.66 -7.03
CA GLY A 24 4.03 25.17 -7.24
C GLY A 24 2.98 24.07 -7.37
N LEU A 25 1.77 24.38 -6.89
CA LEU A 25 0.65 23.43 -6.81
C LEU A 25 0.32 22.77 -8.16
N LEU A 26 0.27 23.54 -9.25
CA LEU A 26 -0.11 23.03 -10.57
C LEU A 26 0.84 21.94 -11.09
N ARG A 27 2.15 22.11 -10.91
CA ARG A 27 3.14 21.12 -11.35
C ARG A 27 3.06 19.84 -10.54
N VAL A 28 2.87 19.97 -9.22
CA VAL A 28 2.71 18.83 -8.32
C VAL A 28 1.42 18.06 -8.65
N SER A 29 0.29 18.76 -8.82
CA SER A 29 -0.98 18.13 -9.20
C SER A 29 -0.90 17.39 -10.53
N LEU A 30 -0.26 17.99 -11.55
CA LEU A 30 -0.08 17.35 -12.85
C LEU A 30 0.83 16.11 -12.76
N ALA A 31 1.91 16.18 -11.97
CA ALA A 31 2.81 15.06 -11.76
C ALA A 31 2.11 13.89 -11.05
N LEU A 32 1.32 14.17 -10.01
CA LEU A 32 0.52 13.17 -9.31
C LEU A 32 -0.54 12.55 -10.23
N LEU A 33 -1.24 13.36 -11.03
CA LEU A 33 -2.20 12.89 -12.01
C LEU A 33 -1.53 11.97 -13.04
N ARG A 34 -0.37 12.37 -13.58
CA ARG A 34 0.40 11.57 -14.54
C ARG A 34 0.88 10.25 -13.93
N ALA A 35 1.30 10.27 -12.66
CA ALA A 35 1.70 9.06 -11.94
C ALA A 35 0.50 8.13 -11.70
N ALA A 36 -0.66 8.67 -11.34
CA ALA A 36 -1.90 7.90 -11.16
C ALA A 36 -2.34 7.23 -12.47
N LEU A 37 -2.30 7.95 -13.59
CA LEU A 37 -2.62 7.42 -14.91
C LEU A 37 -1.61 6.36 -15.39
N ARG A 38 -0.32 6.52 -15.07
CA ARG A 38 0.73 5.52 -15.35
C ARG A 38 0.62 4.25 -14.49
N ARG A 39 -0.14 4.30 -13.40
CA ARG A 39 -0.21 3.23 -12.38
C ARG A 39 -0.92 1.96 -12.88
N GLY A 40 -1.60 2.01 -14.02
CA GLY A 40 -2.28 0.86 -14.62
C GLY A 40 -1.39 -0.34 -14.96
N GLY A 41 -0.08 -0.16 -15.17
CA GLY A 41 0.82 -1.24 -15.62
C GLY A 41 1.94 -1.66 -14.67
N ARG A 42 2.12 -0.98 -13.52
CA ARG A 42 3.28 -1.18 -12.61
C ARG A 42 2.90 -1.36 -11.14
N ARG A 43 1.63 -1.66 -10.86
CA ARG A 43 1.23 -1.95 -9.48
C ARG A 43 1.96 -3.21 -9.02
N PRO A 44 2.71 -3.18 -7.90
CA PRO A 44 3.30 -4.39 -7.35
C PRO A 44 2.17 -5.41 -7.14
N PRO A 45 2.46 -6.71 -7.38
CA PRO A 45 1.45 -7.74 -7.24
C PRO A 45 0.84 -7.66 -5.84
N PRO A 46 -0.47 -7.87 -5.74
CA PRO A 46 -1.14 -7.76 -4.47
C PRO A 46 -0.55 -8.70 -3.42
N VAL A 47 -0.29 -8.18 -2.21
CA VAL A 47 0.29 -8.96 -1.10
C VAL A 47 -0.57 -10.16 -0.67
N HIS A 48 -1.86 -10.21 -1.03
CA HIS A 48 -2.72 -11.39 -0.78
C HIS A 48 -2.33 -12.63 -1.59
N THR A 49 -1.40 -12.52 -2.55
CA THR A 49 -0.82 -13.69 -3.22
C THR A 49 0.44 -14.24 -2.52
N LEU A 50 0.90 -13.59 -1.44
CA LEU A 50 2.07 -14.06 -0.70
C LEU A 50 1.71 -15.24 0.21
N PRO A 51 2.61 -16.21 0.38
CA PRO A 51 2.43 -17.31 1.34
C PRO A 51 2.45 -16.80 2.79
N ASP A 52 1.73 -17.50 3.68
CA ASP A 52 1.46 -17.09 5.06
C ASP A 52 2.72 -16.77 5.89
N HIS A 53 3.84 -17.45 5.63
CA HIS A 53 5.10 -17.18 6.33
C HIS A 53 5.66 -15.81 5.96
N LEU A 54 5.62 -15.42 4.68
CA LEU A 54 6.05 -14.08 4.25
C LEU A 54 5.09 -12.99 4.75
N LEU A 55 3.79 -13.28 4.83
CA LEU A 55 2.81 -12.36 5.42
C LEU A 55 3.11 -12.08 6.90
N ARG A 56 3.46 -13.13 7.67
CA ARG A 56 3.88 -12.99 9.07
C ARG A 56 5.15 -12.17 9.23
N ASP A 57 6.14 -12.39 8.37
CA ASP A 57 7.43 -11.67 8.43
C ASP A 57 7.28 -10.17 8.18
N ILE A 58 6.29 -9.76 7.37
CA ILE A 58 5.96 -8.35 7.12
C ILE A 58 4.86 -7.80 8.06
N GLY A 59 4.47 -8.55 9.09
CA GLY A 59 3.49 -8.14 10.10
C GLY A 59 2.04 -8.06 9.59
N ILE A 60 1.72 -8.74 8.49
CA ILE A 60 0.35 -8.85 7.96
C ILE A 60 -0.26 -10.15 8.48
N GLU A 61 -1.44 -10.05 9.12
CA GLU A 61 -2.18 -11.23 9.57
C GLU A 61 -2.61 -12.06 8.35
N PRO A 62 -2.17 -13.32 8.20
CA PRO A 62 -2.57 -14.15 7.08
C PRO A 62 -4.07 -14.41 7.13
N GLU A 63 -4.74 -14.34 5.98
CA GLU A 63 -6.13 -14.79 5.87
C GLU A 63 -6.18 -16.26 6.27
N ARG A 64 -6.85 -16.58 7.39
CA ARG A 64 -7.09 -17.95 7.83
C ARG A 64 -7.93 -18.69 6.77
N ARG A 65 -7.31 -19.18 5.70
CA ARG A 65 -7.87 -20.25 4.89
C ARG A 65 -7.85 -21.49 5.77
N GLY A 66 -8.99 -21.79 6.38
CA GLY A 66 -9.19 -22.99 7.19
C GLY A 66 -8.86 -24.24 6.38
N ARG A 67 -7.62 -24.71 6.46
CA ARG A 67 -7.28 -26.10 6.21
C ARG A 67 -7.40 -26.79 7.55
N ASN A 68 -8.50 -27.51 7.72
CA ASN A 68 -8.70 -28.39 8.86
C ASN A 68 -7.55 -29.41 8.86
N TYR A 69 -6.81 -29.46 9.96
CA TYR A 69 -5.65 -30.34 10.13
C TYR A 69 -6.04 -31.83 10.30
N TRP A 70 -7.34 -32.13 10.25
CA TRP A 70 -7.90 -33.48 10.32
C TRP A 70 -8.15 -34.13 8.95
N ASP A 71 -7.87 -33.42 7.86
CA ASP A 71 -8.14 -33.87 6.48
C ASP A 71 -6.95 -34.61 5.83
N LEU A 72 -6.19 -35.37 6.64
CA LEU A 72 -5.14 -36.25 6.16
C LEU A 72 -5.65 -37.69 6.23
N ARG A 73 -5.93 -38.22 5.04
CA ARG A 73 -6.39 -39.58 4.77
C ARG A 73 -5.29 -40.61 4.98
#